data_AF-A0A944UJ53-F1
#
_entry.id   AF-A0A944UJ53-F1
#
_cell.length_a   1.000
_cell.length_b   1.000
_cell.length_c   1.000
_cell.angle_alpha   90.00
_cell.angle_beta   90.00
_cell.angle_gamma   90.00
#
_symmetry.space_group_name_H-M   'P 1'
#
loop_
_entity.id
_entity.type
_entity.pdbx_description
1 polymer ?
#
loop_
_entity_poly.entity_id
_entity_poly.type
_entity_poly.pdbx_seq_one_letter_code
_entity_poly.pdbx_strand_id
1 'polypeptide(L)'
;QFTSAFAGKLINIHPSLLPEYPGLDTHKQALENGDLMHGVTIHYVDEGLDSGPIIAQGALKIDPSQSEAKLAQRIHKIEHALLPKVIAEISKGLISLKGKEVKFESKSYFGKNNMEFFNV
;
A
#
# COMPACT_ATOMS: atom_id res chain seq x y z
N GLN A 1 -2.19 18.40 -13.90
CA GLN A 1 -2.45 18.16 -15.35
C GLN A 1 -2.28 16.68 -15.74
N PHE A 2 -1.28 15.95 -15.22
CA PHE A 2 -1.15 14.49 -15.46
C PHE A 2 -2.13 13.64 -14.65
N THR A 3 -2.13 13.75 -13.32
CA THR A 3 -2.97 12.93 -12.42
C THR A 3 -4.45 13.08 -12.75
N SER A 4 -4.91 14.30 -13.01
CA SER A 4 -6.29 14.58 -13.42
C SER A 4 -6.65 13.94 -14.77
N ALA A 5 -5.72 13.84 -15.73
CA ALA A 5 -5.97 13.21 -17.04
C ALA A 5 -6.13 11.68 -16.95
N PHE A 6 -5.55 11.06 -15.92
CA PHE A 6 -5.64 9.63 -15.64
C PHE A 6 -6.40 9.33 -14.35
N ALA A 7 -7.31 10.22 -13.94
CA ALA A 7 -8.09 10.05 -12.71
C ALA A 7 -8.79 8.67 -12.69
N GLY A 8 -8.62 7.95 -11.59
CA GLY A 8 -9.16 6.59 -11.40
C GLY A 8 -8.49 5.49 -12.23
N LYS A 9 -7.39 5.79 -12.94
CA LYS A 9 -6.63 4.84 -13.77
C LYS A 9 -5.19 4.63 -13.31
N LEU A 10 -4.75 5.39 -12.31
CA LEU A 10 -3.41 5.31 -11.74
C LEU A 10 -3.48 4.67 -10.36
N ILE A 11 -2.60 3.71 -10.12
CA ILE A 11 -2.31 3.19 -8.79
C ILE A 11 -0.84 3.41 -8.46
N ASN A 12 -0.54 3.56 -7.18
CA ASN A 12 0.80 3.63 -6.65
C ASN A 12 0.97 2.62 -5.52
N ILE A 13 2.21 2.19 -5.30
CA ILE A 13 2.62 1.41 -4.14
C ILE A 13 3.55 2.27 -3.30
N HIS A 14 3.30 2.30 -2.00
CA HIS A 14 4.04 3.13 -1.06
C HIS A 14 4.51 2.30 0.13
N PRO A 15 5.80 2.37 0.52
CA PRO A 15 6.38 1.51 1.55
C PRO A 15 6.08 2.01 2.98
N SER A 16 4.81 2.28 3.29
CA SER A 16 4.33 2.50 4.66
C SER A 16 2.87 2.08 4.83
N LEU A 17 2.41 2.07 6.08
CA LEU A 17 0.99 1.94 6.42
C LEU A 17 0.34 3.33 6.40
N LEU A 18 0.04 3.85 5.21
CA LEU A 18 -0.63 5.15 5.05
C LEU A 18 -1.90 5.23 5.93
N PRO A 19 -2.15 6.37 6.60
CA PRO A 19 -1.56 7.70 6.35
C PRO A 19 -0.18 7.95 6.98
N GLU A 20 0.43 6.98 7.65
CA GLU A 20 1.77 7.15 8.25
C GLU A 20 2.86 7.27 7.18
N TYR A 21 3.83 8.16 7.42
CA TYR A 21 5.04 8.36 6.60
C TYR A 21 4.78 8.52 5.08
N PRO A 22 4.01 9.54 4.62
CA PRO A 22 4.00 9.90 3.20
C PRO A 22 5.39 10.42 2.78
N GLY A 23 5.78 10.22 1.51
CA GLY A 23 7.06 10.67 0.99
C GLY A 23 8.21 9.68 1.16
N LEU A 24 9.37 10.15 1.64
CA LEU A 24 10.63 9.40 1.57
C LEU A 24 11.06 8.83 2.93
N ASP A 25 12.09 7.98 2.93
CA ASP A 25 12.76 7.44 4.13
C ASP A 25 11.82 6.77 5.15
N THR A 26 10.75 6.13 4.67
CA THR A 26 9.68 5.56 5.52
C THR A 26 10.19 4.51 6.51
N HIS A 27 11.13 3.66 6.07
CA HIS A 27 11.73 2.61 6.92
C HIS A 27 12.54 3.21 8.07
N LYS A 28 13.35 4.22 7.76
CA LYS A 28 14.15 4.94 8.73
C LYS A 28 13.25 5.63 9.75
N GLN A 29 12.23 6.36 9.29
CA GLN A 29 11.27 7.02 10.18
C GLN A 29 10.57 6.02 11.12
N ALA A 30 10.11 4.88 10.61
CA ALA A 30 9.47 3.86 11.43
C ALA A 30 10.42 3.28 12.52
N LEU A 31 11.69 3.08 12.18
CA LEU A 31 12.70 2.60 13.14
C LEU A 31 13.05 3.67 14.18
N GLU A 32 13.27 4.91 13.76
CA GLU A 32 13.61 6.03 14.64
C GLU A 32 12.48 6.37 15.61
N ASN A 33 11.22 6.21 15.19
CA ASN A 33 10.05 6.40 16.04
C ASN A 33 9.76 5.21 16.96
N GLY A 34 10.46 4.08 16.79
CA GLY A 34 10.26 2.89 17.61
C GLY A 34 8.96 2.15 17.33
N ASP A 35 8.47 2.21 16.09
CA ASP A 35 7.23 1.55 15.70
C ASP A 35 7.33 0.03 15.87
N LEU A 36 6.21 -0.60 16.23
CA LEU A 36 6.12 -2.06 16.33
C LEU A 36 5.69 -2.72 15.03
N MET A 37 5.10 -1.95 14.11
CA MET A 37 4.53 -2.40 12.86
C MET A 37 4.96 -1.46 11.74
N HIS A 38 5.30 -2.03 10.59
CA HIS A 38 5.50 -1.28 9.33
C HIS A 38 4.84 -2.05 8.19
N GLY A 39 4.77 -1.47 7.01
CA GLY A 39 4.10 -2.12 5.90
C GLY A 39 4.15 -1.39 4.58
N VAL A 40 3.19 -1.76 3.74
CA VAL A 40 3.01 -1.30 2.37
C VAL A 40 1.55 -0.92 2.18
N THR A 41 1.31 0.14 1.42
CA THR A 41 -0.02 0.53 0.97
C THR A 41 -0.05 0.61 -0.54
N ILE A 42 -1.09 0.02 -1.14
CA ILE A 42 -1.42 0.21 -2.56
C ILE A 42 -2.67 1.08 -2.60
N HIS A 43 -2.62 2.18 -3.35
CA HIS A 43 -3.70 3.16 -3.42
C HIS A 43 -3.89 3.70 -4.83
N TYR A 44 -5.06 4.27 -5.11
CA TYR A 44 -5.25 5.09 -6.30
C TYR A 44 -4.50 6.41 -6.15
N VAL A 45 -3.92 6.93 -7.23
CA VAL A 45 -3.24 8.23 -7.23
C VAL A 45 -4.25 9.36 -7.32
N ASP A 46 -4.08 10.39 -6.48
CA ASP A 46 -4.79 11.67 -6.57
C ASP A 46 -3.80 12.85 -6.68
N GLU A 47 -4.24 14.07 -6.37
CA GLU A 47 -3.40 15.27 -6.50
C GLU A 47 -2.48 15.50 -5.30
N GLY A 48 -2.68 14.78 -4.19
CA GLY A 48 -1.82 14.86 -3.03
C GLY A 48 -0.71 13.81 -3.05
N LEU A 49 0.27 13.99 -2.16
CA LEU A 49 1.37 13.04 -1.97
C LEU A 49 0.87 11.86 -1.13
N ASP A 50 0.87 10.67 -1.73
CA ASP A 50 0.53 9.40 -1.07
C ASP A 50 -0.81 9.46 -0.29
N SER A 51 -1.81 10.16 -0.82
CA SER A 51 -3.06 10.47 -0.10
C SER A 51 -4.33 9.86 -0.68
N GLY A 52 -4.22 9.19 -1.82
CA GLY A 52 -5.41 8.73 -2.53
C GLY A 52 -6.06 7.48 -1.90
N PRO A 53 -7.25 7.09 -2.40
CA PRO A 53 -8.04 6.00 -1.82
C PRO A 53 -7.27 4.66 -1.77
N ILE A 54 -7.15 4.10 -0.56
CA ILE A 54 -6.44 2.85 -0.29
C ILE A 54 -7.20 1.66 -0.88
N ILE A 55 -6.46 0.80 -1.58
CA ILE A 55 -6.96 -0.45 -2.17
C ILE A 55 -6.65 -1.62 -1.23
N ALA A 56 -5.40 -1.74 -0.80
CA ALA A 56 -4.93 -2.83 0.06
C ALA A 56 -3.70 -2.41 0.87
N GLN A 57 -3.52 -3.03 2.04
CA GLN A 57 -2.32 -2.88 2.85
C GLN A 57 -1.72 -4.24 3.22
N GLY A 58 -0.40 -4.28 3.37
CA GLY A 58 0.33 -5.41 3.90
C GLY A 58 1.19 -4.96 5.07
N ALA A 59 1.08 -5.63 6.21
CA ALA A 59 1.76 -5.25 7.45
C ALA A 59 2.70 -6.36 7.96
N LEU A 60 3.81 -5.98 8.58
CA LEU A 60 4.72 -6.87 9.30
C LEU A 60 5.10 -6.29 10.67
N LYS A 61 5.53 -7.16 11.58
CA LYS A 61 6.16 -6.72 12.83
C LYS A 61 7.59 -6.27 12.58
N ILE A 62 7.94 -5.11 13.12
CA ILE A 62 9.33 -4.63 13.16
C ILE A 62 10.06 -5.44 14.25
N ASP A 63 11.27 -5.89 13.92
CA ASP A 63 12.24 -6.37 14.91
C ASP A 63 13.04 -5.13 15.34
N PRO A 64 12.93 -4.66 16.60
CA PRO A 64 13.59 -3.41 17.04
C PRO A 64 15.12 -3.44 16.92
N SER A 65 15.71 -4.63 16.78
CA SER A 65 17.16 -4.81 16.64
C SER A 65 17.62 -4.88 15.18
N GLN A 66 16.70 -4.87 14.21
CA GLN A 66 17.04 -5.01 12.80
C GLN A 66 17.57 -3.71 12.19
N SER A 67 18.42 -3.83 11.17
CA SER A 67 18.84 -2.69 10.36
C SER A 67 17.72 -2.23 9.41
N GLU A 68 17.79 -0.96 9.00
CA GLU A 68 16.91 -0.40 7.97
C GLU A 68 16.92 -1.23 6.69
N ALA A 69 18.10 -1.66 6.22
CA ALA A 69 18.22 -2.51 5.03
C ALA A 69 17.49 -3.86 5.18
N LYS A 70 17.49 -4.46 6.39
CA LYS A 70 16.76 -5.69 6.67
C LYS A 70 15.25 -5.44 6.67
N LEU A 71 14.79 -4.31 7.23
CA LEU A 71 13.38 -3.91 7.15
C LEU A 71 12.94 -3.70 5.69
N ALA A 72 13.71 -2.94 4.91
CA ALA A 72 13.43 -2.68 3.49
C ALA A 72 13.31 -3.98 2.68
N GLN A 73 14.23 -4.94 2.87
CA GLN A 73 14.16 -6.23 2.19
C GLN A 73 12.88 -6.99 2.51
N ARG A 74 12.42 -6.95 3.78
CA ARG A 74 11.18 -7.61 4.21
C ARG A 74 9.96 -6.90 3.62
N ILE A 75 9.97 -5.58 3.55
CA ILE A 75 8.93 -4.77 2.90
C ILE A 75 8.83 -5.09 1.39
N HIS A 76 9.95 -5.18 0.66
CA HIS A 76 9.92 -5.56 -0.76
C HIS A 76 9.28 -6.93 -1.02
N LYS A 77 9.42 -7.89 -0.10
CA LYS A 77 8.71 -9.18 -0.21
C LYS A 77 7.19 -9.00 -0.15
N ILE A 78 6.70 -8.08 0.68
CA ILE A 78 5.28 -7.72 0.77
C ILE A 78 4.84 -7.04 -0.54
N GLU A 79 5.61 -6.08 -1.04
CA GLU A 79 5.30 -5.38 -2.29
C GLU A 79 5.12 -6.36 -3.46
N HIS A 80 6.08 -7.27 -3.63
CA HIS A 80 6.04 -8.30 -4.67
C HIS A 80 4.90 -9.32 -4.49
N ALA A 81 4.42 -9.52 -3.27
CA ALA A 81 3.28 -10.40 -3.02
C ALA A 81 1.94 -9.71 -3.26
N LEU A 82 1.82 -8.43 -2.90
CA LEU A 82 0.54 -7.71 -2.85
C LEU A 82 0.22 -7.02 -4.17
N LEU A 83 1.20 -6.33 -4.80
CA LEU A 83 0.95 -5.54 -6.00
C LEU A 83 0.43 -6.35 -7.19
N PRO A 84 0.99 -7.53 -7.52
CA PRO A 84 0.48 -8.33 -8.63
C PRO A 84 -0.96 -8.80 -8.43
N LYS A 85 -1.35 -9.13 -7.18
CA LYS A 85 -2.73 -9.52 -6.86
C LYS A 85 -3.69 -8.36 -7.13
N VAL A 86 -3.37 -7.15 -6.65
CA VAL A 86 -4.20 -5.96 -6.87
C VAL A 86 -4.33 -5.65 -8.36
N ILE A 87 -3.23 -5.66 -9.12
CA ILE A 87 -3.25 -5.45 -10.57
C ILE A 87 -4.12 -6.49 -11.27
N ALA A 88 -4.00 -7.78 -10.89
CA ALA A 88 -4.80 -8.84 -11.46
C ALA A 88 -6.30 -8.62 -11.23
N GLU A 89 -6.71 -8.18 -10.04
CA GLU A 89 -8.11 -7.92 -9.74
C GLU A 89 -8.67 -6.67 -10.44
N ILE A 90 -7.88 -5.61 -10.55
CA ILE A 90 -8.23 -4.44 -11.36
C ILE A 90 -8.41 -4.84 -12.83
N SER A 91 -7.49 -5.65 -13.39
CA SER A 91 -7.58 -6.09 -14.79
C SER A 91 -8.81 -6.94 -15.10
N LYS A 92 -9.35 -7.63 -14.07
CA LYS A 92 -10.58 -8.43 -14.15
C LYS A 92 -11.85 -7.62 -13.87
N GLY A 93 -11.71 -6.31 -13.59
CA GLY A 93 -12.82 -5.44 -13.20
C GLY A 93 -13.40 -5.75 -11.82
N LEU A 94 -12.66 -6.42 -10.94
CA LEU A 94 -13.12 -6.74 -9.58
C LEU A 94 -12.90 -5.59 -8.60
N ILE A 95 -11.93 -4.72 -8.90
CA ILE A 95 -11.63 -3.52 -8.14
C ILE A 95 -11.78 -2.34 -9.08
N SER A 96 -12.50 -1.31 -8.64
CA SER A 96 -12.64 -0.05 -9.38
C SER A 96 -12.72 1.13 -8.43
N LEU A 97 -12.47 2.34 -8.95
CA LEU A 97 -12.71 3.58 -8.22
C LEU A 97 -14.06 4.18 -8.67
N LYS A 98 -14.97 4.45 -7.73
CA LYS A 98 -16.21 5.22 -7.98
C LYS A 98 -16.20 6.48 -7.14
N GLY A 99 -16.02 7.63 -7.78
CA GLY A 99 -15.80 8.89 -7.07
C GLY A 99 -14.50 8.84 -6.28
N LYS A 100 -14.58 8.96 -4.95
CA LYS A 100 -13.44 8.84 -4.04
C LYS A 100 -13.39 7.52 -3.26
N GLU A 101 -14.22 6.54 -3.64
CA GLU A 101 -14.35 5.28 -2.91
C GLU A 101 -13.92 4.10 -3.78
N VAL A 102 -13.07 3.24 -3.22
CA VAL A 102 -12.71 1.96 -3.84
C VAL A 102 -13.88 0.99 -3.70
N LYS A 103 -14.30 0.41 -4.82
CA LYS A 103 -15.35 -0.60 -4.89
C LYS A 103 -14.73 -1.96 -5.20
N PHE A 104 -15.23 -2.96 -4.48
CA PHE A 104 -14.85 -4.34 -4.60
C PHE A 104 -16.08 -5.14 -5.00
N GLU A 105 -15.99 -5.88 -6.09
CA GLU A 105 -17.03 -6.82 -6.51
C GLU A 105 -17.10 -8.00 -5.54
N SER A 106 -18.24 -8.69 -5.45
CA SER A 106 -18.44 -9.78 -4.47
C SER A 106 -17.44 -10.94 -4.57
N LYS A 107 -16.83 -11.12 -5.74
CA LYS A 107 -15.81 -12.14 -6.04
C LYS A 107 -14.36 -11.64 -5.86
N SER A 108 -14.17 -10.39 -5.47
CA SER A 108 -12.87 -9.80 -5.15
C SER A 108 -12.26 -10.51 -3.93
N TYR A 109 -10.97 -10.84 -3.99
CA TYR A 109 -10.22 -11.28 -2.81
C TYR A 109 -10.08 -10.14 -1.80
N PHE A 110 -9.92 -8.91 -2.30
CA PHE A 110 -9.82 -7.72 -1.47
C PHE A 110 -11.21 -7.21 -1.06
N GLY A 111 -11.23 -6.46 0.03
CA GLY A 111 -12.42 -5.80 0.54
C GLY A 111 -12.08 -4.48 1.21
N LYS A 112 -13.11 -3.80 1.72
CA LYS A 112 -12.90 -2.54 2.45
C LYS A 112 -12.04 -2.81 3.69
N ASN A 113 -11.02 -1.98 3.90
CA ASN A 113 -10.04 -2.10 5.00
C ASN A 113 -9.24 -3.42 4.98
N ASN A 114 -8.99 -3.99 3.79
CA ASN A 114 -8.19 -5.20 3.67
C ASN A 114 -6.72 -4.92 4.05
N MET A 115 -6.27 -5.59 5.11
CA MET A 115 -4.89 -5.60 5.56
C MET A 115 -4.44 -7.05 5.75
N GLU A 116 -3.44 -7.47 4.98
CA GLU A 116 -2.78 -8.78 5.11
C GLU A 116 -1.59 -8.67 6.08
N PHE A 117 -1.42 -9.65 6.97
CA PHE A 117 -0.25 -9.73 7.86
C PHE A 117 0.77 -10.72 7.34
N PHE A 118 2.02 -10.26 7.19
CA PHE A 118 3.13 -11.05 6.65
C PHE A 118 4.13 -11.43 7.74
N ASN A 119 4.58 -12.67 7.69
CA ASN A 119 5.67 -13.18 8.52
C ASN A 119 6.90 -13.45 7.63
N VAL A 120 7.52 -12.36 7.16
CA VAL A 120 8.63 -12.36 6.19
C VAL A 120 9.88 -11.68 6.73
#